data_AF-A0A952PVB5-F1
#
_entry.id   AF-A0A952PVB5-F1
#
_cell.length_a   1.000
_cell.length_b   1.000
_cell.length_c   1.000
_cell.angle_alpha   90.00
_cell.angle_beta   90.00
_cell.angle_gamma   90.00
#
_symmetry.space_group_name_H-M   'P 1'
#
loop_
_entity.id
_entity.type
_entity.pdbx_description
1 polymer ?
#
loop_
_entity_poly.entity_id
_entity_poly.type
_entity_poly.pdbx_seq_one_letter_code
_entity_poly.pdbx_strand_id
1 'polypeptide(L)'
;MRFVRWLIGLMVVSGLLLAAVVGLARQDRTPSALQRLGYDLCERQPCFRGVGIGMGWREARDALKGEGRLTSASQLTIEIGELNLARVELSTNEIGQVGMILSVHEATANGLDVMLGEVMVMYGAPCRIGRMSGGQVDRFVLVYPTMAVLVNSAIVQIQTPAPIVTIRPNSRVEDISIYANGFMGDCVSAPWGLWRGFASSETYLRAQQPRVP
;
A
#
# COMPACT_ATOMS: atom_id res chain seq x y z
N MET A 1 -34.98 -11.66 41.77
CA MET A 1 -35.41 -11.69 40.34
C MET A 1 -35.36 -10.33 39.62
N ARG A 2 -35.61 -9.18 40.28
CA ARG A 2 -35.53 -7.85 39.62
C ARG A 2 -34.13 -7.51 39.06
N PHE A 3 -33.07 -7.87 39.79
CA PHE A 3 -31.69 -7.66 39.37
C PHE A 3 -31.31 -8.40 38.07
N VAL A 4 -31.71 -9.67 37.95
CA VAL A 4 -31.45 -10.51 36.76
C VAL A 4 -32.11 -9.93 35.51
N ARG A 5 -33.35 -9.43 35.62
CA ARG A 5 -34.05 -8.76 34.52
C ARG A 5 -33.33 -7.48 34.06
N TRP A 6 -32.74 -6.74 35.00
CA TRP A 6 -31.99 -5.52 34.69
C TRP A 6 -30.68 -5.83 33.95
N LEU A 7 -29.94 -6.86 34.37
CA LEU A 7 -28.74 -7.33 33.68
C LEU A 7 -29.01 -7.80 32.25
N ILE A 8 -30.08 -8.56 32.04
CA ILE A 8 -30.48 -9.01 30.70
C ILE A 8 -30.80 -7.80 29.82
N GLY A 9 -31.54 -6.82 30.35
CA GLY A 9 -31.84 -5.57 29.63
C GLY A 9 -30.57 -4.83 29.20
N LEU A 10 -29.60 -4.68 30.10
CA LEU A 10 -28.31 -4.05 29.79
C LEU A 10 -27.53 -4.79 28.70
N MET A 11 -27.46 -6.12 28.75
CA MET A 11 -26.78 -6.91 27.71
C MET A 11 -27.41 -6.71 26.34
N VAL A 12 -28.75 -6.73 26.25
CA VAL A 12 -29.47 -6.56 24.97
C VAL A 12 -29.24 -5.16 24.40
N VAL A 13 -29.33 -4.12 25.24
CA VAL A 13 -29.08 -2.73 24.82
C VAL A 13 -27.62 -2.55 24.38
N SER A 14 -26.66 -3.10 25.12
CA SER A 14 -25.25 -3.06 24.75
C SER A 14 -24.98 -3.76 23.42
N GLY A 15 -25.57 -4.95 23.20
CA GLY A 15 -25.46 -5.66 21.93
C GLY A 15 -26.04 -4.88 20.76
N LEU A 16 -27.20 -4.25 20.93
CA LEU A 16 -27.83 -3.39 19.92
C LEU A 16 -26.98 -2.16 19.59
N LEU A 17 -26.40 -1.51 20.59
CA LEU A 17 -25.51 -0.37 20.39
C LEU A 17 -24.25 -0.77 19.62
N LEU A 18 -23.63 -1.91 19.97
CA LEU A 18 -22.47 -2.42 19.24
C LEU A 18 -22.80 -2.75 17.78
N ALA A 19 -23.95 -3.40 17.54
CA ALA A 19 -24.40 -3.70 16.19
C ALA A 19 -24.69 -2.42 15.38
N ALA A 20 -25.30 -1.41 16.00
CA ALA A 20 -25.56 -0.12 15.37
C ALA A 20 -24.26 0.62 15.02
N VAL A 21 -23.27 0.64 15.93
CA VAL A 21 -21.96 1.25 15.66
C VAL A 21 -21.23 0.53 14.53
N VAL A 22 -21.24 -0.80 14.50
CA VAL A 22 -20.66 -1.59 13.39
C VAL A 22 -21.40 -1.34 12.08
N GLY A 23 -22.73 -1.21 12.12
CA GLY A 23 -23.56 -0.88 10.97
C GLY A 23 -23.20 0.49 10.39
N LEU A 24 -23.16 1.52 11.24
CA LEU A 24 -22.79 2.88 10.85
C LEU A 24 -21.35 2.96 10.33
N ALA A 25 -20.40 2.29 11.00
CA ALA A 25 -19.00 2.22 10.56
C ALA A 25 -18.83 1.52 9.20
N ARG A 26 -19.77 0.65 8.80
CA ARG A 26 -19.78 0.05 7.46
C ARG A 26 -20.44 0.94 6.41
N GLN A 27 -21.34 1.83 6.81
CA GLN A 27 -22.10 2.69 5.91
C GLN A 27 -21.33 3.96 5.52
N ASP A 28 -20.50 4.49 6.42
CA ASP A 28 -19.55 5.59 6.13
C ASP A 28 -18.26 5.08 5.44
N ARG A 29 -18.39 4.21 4.44
CA ARG A 29 -17.27 3.93 3.53
C ARG A 29 -17.14 5.07 2.53
N THR A 30 -16.75 6.23 3.02
CA THR A 30 -16.11 7.21 2.15
C THR A 30 -14.85 6.56 1.58
N PRO A 31 -14.73 6.45 0.25
CA PRO A 31 -13.60 5.78 -0.35
C PRO A 31 -12.31 6.48 0.07
N SER A 32 -11.32 5.69 0.53
CA SER A 32 -10.02 6.24 0.93
C SER A 32 -9.36 6.95 -0.25
N ALA A 33 -8.32 7.76 -0.01
CA ALA A 33 -7.57 8.38 -1.11
C ALA A 33 -7.08 7.32 -2.11
N LEU A 34 -6.63 6.17 -1.59
CA LEU A 34 -6.19 5.03 -2.37
C LEU A 34 -7.31 4.40 -3.22
N GLN A 35 -8.51 4.22 -2.65
CA GLN A 35 -9.67 3.70 -3.40
C GLN A 35 -10.14 4.67 -4.47
N ARG A 36 -10.08 5.99 -4.22
CA ARG A 36 -10.39 7.00 -5.24
C ARG A 36 -9.42 6.98 -6.41
N LEU A 37 -8.17 6.59 -6.19
CA LEU A 37 -7.20 6.34 -7.25
C LEU A 37 -7.47 5.04 -8.02
N GLY A 38 -8.37 4.18 -7.52
CA GLY A 38 -8.73 2.90 -8.15
C GLY A 38 -8.06 1.68 -7.53
N TYR A 39 -7.26 1.84 -6.47
CA TYR A 39 -6.65 0.70 -5.77
C TYR A 39 -7.65 0.06 -4.79
N ASP A 40 -7.69 -1.26 -4.77
CA ASP A 40 -8.55 -1.99 -3.85
C ASP A 40 -8.00 -3.38 -3.52
N LEU A 41 -8.82 -4.21 -2.86
CA LEU A 41 -8.60 -5.62 -2.62
C LEU A 41 -9.56 -6.49 -3.44
N CYS A 42 -9.02 -7.24 -4.40
CA CYS A 42 -9.74 -8.26 -5.15
C CYS A 42 -9.41 -9.63 -4.55
N GLU A 43 -10.41 -10.33 -4.01
CA GLU A 43 -10.20 -11.63 -3.34
C GLU A 43 -9.10 -11.60 -2.25
N ARG A 44 -9.01 -10.46 -1.53
CA ARG A 44 -7.98 -10.19 -0.51
C ARG A 44 -6.56 -9.98 -1.04
N GLN A 45 -6.40 -9.77 -2.35
CA GLN A 45 -5.14 -9.39 -2.97
C GLN A 45 -5.20 -7.96 -3.51
N PRO A 46 -4.08 -7.21 -3.52
CA PRO A 46 -4.05 -5.89 -4.14
C PRO A 46 -4.48 -5.94 -5.60
N CYS A 47 -5.36 -5.03 -6.00
CA CYS A 47 -5.79 -4.88 -7.38
C CYS A 47 -6.04 -3.41 -7.73
N PHE A 48 -6.15 -3.13 -9.02
CA PHE A 48 -6.45 -1.80 -9.56
C PHE A 48 -7.70 -1.87 -10.44
N ARG A 49 -8.76 -1.18 -10.05
CA ARG A 49 -10.06 -1.13 -10.74
C ARG A 49 -10.58 -2.52 -11.14
N GLY A 50 -10.46 -3.48 -10.22
CA GLY A 50 -10.87 -4.87 -10.43
C GLY A 50 -9.82 -5.75 -11.13
N VAL A 51 -8.75 -5.18 -11.69
CA VAL A 51 -7.67 -5.95 -12.31
C VAL A 51 -6.68 -6.42 -11.25
N GLY A 52 -6.76 -7.70 -10.91
CA GLY A 52 -5.85 -8.38 -10.00
C GLY A 52 -4.63 -8.96 -10.69
N ILE A 53 -3.66 -9.36 -9.86
CA ILE A 53 -2.51 -10.15 -10.30
C ILE A 53 -2.98 -11.48 -10.91
N GLY A 54 -2.30 -11.92 -11.98
CA GLY A 54 -2.57 -13.22 -12.60
C GLY A 54 -3.80 -13.24 -13.51
N MET A 55 -4.58 -12.16 -13.56
CA MET A 55 -5.64 -11.98 -14.55
C MET A 55 -5.08 -12.07 -15.98
N GLY A 56 -5.85 -12.63 -16.91
CA GLY A 56 -5.44 -12.70 -18.32
C GLY A 56 -5.39 -11.31 -18.96
N TRP A 57 -4.40 -11.03 -19.81
CA TRP A 57 -4.26 -9.69 -20.41
C TRP A 57 -5.49 -9.21 -21.18
N ARG A 58 -6.19 -10.12 -21.87
CA ARG A 58 -7.44 -9.78 -22.58
C ARG A 58 -8.53 -9.33 -21.59
N GLU A 59 -8.73 -10.10 -20.54
CA GLU A 59 -9.72 -9.82 -19.49
C GLU A 59 -9.42 -8.50 -18.79
N ALA A 60 -8.15 -8.24 -18.45
CA ALA A 60 -7.71 -6.98 -17.86
C ALA A 60 -7.99 -5.77 -18.77
N ARG A 61 -7.75 -5.89 -20.08
CA ARG A 61 -8.07 -4.82 -21.04
C ARG A 61 -9.57 -4.61 -21.19
N ASP A 62 -10.35 -5.68 -21.18
CA ASP A 62 -11.80 -5.60 -21.27
C ASP A 62 -12.39 -4.94 -20.02
N ALA A 63 -11.82 -5.22 -18.83
CA ALA A 63 -12.18 -4.56 -17.57
C ALA A 63 -11.85 -3.05 -17.55
N LEU A 64 -10.76 -2.64 -18.21
CA LEU A 64 -10.28 -1.25 -18.26
C LEU A 64 -10.68 -0.51 -19.56
N LYS A 65 -11.67 -1.04 -20.27
CA LYS A 65 -12.06 -0.53 -21.58
C LYS A 65 -12.56 0.91 -21.49
N GLY A 66 -11.87 1.81 -22.19
CA GLY A 66 -12.21 3.23 -22.23
C GLY A 66 -11.51 4.10 -21.19
N GLU A 67 -10.70 3.51 -20.30
CA GLU A 67 -10.04 4.24 -19.22
C GLU A 67 -8.55 4.52 -19.47
N GLY A 68 -7.96 3.94 -20.53
CA GLY A 68 -6.54 4.05 -20.80
C GLY A 68 -6.19 4.07 -22.28
N ARG A 69 -4.92 4.39 -22.55
CA ARG A 69 -4.31 4.34 -23.87
C ARG A 69 -3.37 3.16 -23.96
N LEU A 70 -3.58 2.30 -24.96
CA LEU A 70 -2.62 1.24 -25.28
C LEU A 70 -1.34 1.87 -25.81
N THR A 71 -0.24 1.69 -25.08
CA THR A 71 1.09 2.14 -25.50
C THR A 71 1.83 1.05 -26.28
N SER A 72 1.49 -0.22 -26.03
CA SER A 72 1.93 -1.35 -26.85
C SER A 72 0.92 -2.51 -26.81
N ALA A 73 1.18 -3.59 -27.55
CA ALA A 73 0.35 -4.79 -27.53
C ALA A 73 0.24 -5.42 -26.12
N SER A 74 1.24 -5.18 -25.28
CA SER A 74 1.43 -5.73 -23.94
C SER A 74 1.48 -4.66 -22.85
N GLN A 75 1.14 -3.40 -23.17
CA GLN A 75 1.21 -2.30 -22.21
C GLN A 75 0.02 -1.35 -22.35
N LEU A 76 -0.60 -1.02 -21.22
CA LEU A 76 -1.70 -0.07 -21.10
C LEU A 76 -1.29 1.01 -20.11
N THR A 77 -1.45 2.27 -20.50
CA THR A 77 -1.21 3.41 -19.64
C THR A 77 -2.54 4.09 -19.31
N ILE A 78 -2.83 4.26 -18.03
CA ILE A 78 -4.01 4.96 -17.53
C ILE A 78 -3.54 6.24 -16.85
N GLU A 79 -4.09 7.37 -17.26
CA GLU A 79 -3.85 8.66 -16.61
C GLU A 79 -4.84 8.83 -15.46
N ILE A 80 -4.34 9.22 -14.30
CA ILE A 80 -5.12 9.39 -13.07
C ILE A 80 -5.01 10.85 -12.61
N GLY A 81 -6.16 11.42 -12.29
CA GLY A 81 -6.30 12.80 -11.82
C GLY A 81 -6.54 13.79 -12.96
N GLU A 82 -7.03 14.98 -12.60
CA GLU A 82 -7.45 16.02 -13.56
C GLU A 82 -6.30 16.62 -14.38
N LEU A 83 -5.04 16.36 -14.00
CA LEU A 83 -3.84 16.95 -14.61
C LEU A 83 -2.87 15.90 -15.17
N ASN A 84 -3.26 14.62 -15.28
CA ASN A 84 -2.43 13.53 -15.78
C ASN A 84 -1.09 13.35 -15.05
N LEU A 85 -0.99 13.82 -13.80
CA LEU A 85 0.22 13.78 -12.99
C LEU A 85 0.50 12.40 -12.39
N ALA A 86 -0.44 11.46 -12.50
CA ALA A 86 -0.21 10.09 -12.12
C ALA A 86 -0.53 9.21 -13.31
N ARG A 87 0.39 8.32 -13.67
CA ARG A 87 0.14 7.29 -14.68
C ARG A 87 0.23 5.92 -14.05
N VAL A 88 -0.58 5.02 -14.58
CA VAL A 88 -0.63 3.62 -14.18
C VAL A 88 -0.27 2.79 -15.38
N GLU A 89 0.83 2.05 -15.27
CA GLU A 89 1.29 1.16 -16.31
C GLU A 89 0.90 -0.27 -15.96
N LEU A 90 0.20 -0.93 -16.87
CA LEU A 90 -0.06 -2.36 -16.79
C LEU A 90 0.77 -3.01 -17.88
N SER A 91 1.52 -4.06 -17.54
CA SER A 91 2.22 -4.87 -18.50
C SER A 91 1.90 -6.36 -18.33
N THR A 92 2.27 -7.16 -19.33
CA THR A 92 2.18 -8.62 -19.26
C THR A 92 3.58 -9.23 -19.31
N ASN A 93 3.74 -10.36 -18.64
CA ASN A 93 4.93 -11.20 -18.76
C ASN A 93 4.90 -12.00 -20.08
N GLU A 94 5.96 -12.80 -20.32
CA GLU A 94 6.12 -13.63 -21.53
C GLU A 94 5.01 -14.68 -21.72
N ILE A 95 4.34 -15.09 -20.65
CA ILE A 95 3.27 -16.11 -20.66
C ILE A 95 1.90 -15.45 -20.91
N GLY A 96 1.83 -14.13 -21.11
CA GLY A 96 0.56 -13.43 -21.33
C GLY A 96 -0.24 -13.16 -20.04
N GLN A 97 0.36 -13.39 -18.88
CA GLN A 97 -0.24 -13.06 -17.59
C GLN A 97 0.12 -11.63 -17.21
N VAL A 98 -0.84 -10.91 -16.62
CA VAL A 98 -0.64 -9.54 -16.15
C VAL A 98 0.43 -9.53 -15.06
N GLY A 99 1.60 -8.98 -15.42
CA GLY A 99 2.63 -8.54 -14.49
C GLY A 99 2.43 -7.05 -14.30
N MET A 100 1.67 -6.67 -13.27
CA MET A 100 1.34 -5.27 -13.08
C MET A 100 2.58 -4.55 -12.52
N ILE A 101 3.09 -3.55 -13.23
CA ILE A 101 4.02 -2.59 -12.63
C ILE A 101 3.29 -1.27 -12.73
N LEU A 102 2.33 -1.09 -11.82
CA LEU A 102 1.84 0.26 -11.57
C LEU A 102 3.05 1.04 -11.04
N SER A 103 3.56 1.92 -11.87
CA SER A 103 4.51 2.94 -11.46
C SER A 103 3.84 4.27 -11.70
N VAL A 104 3.60 5.02 -10.64
CA VAL A 104 3.21 6.43 -10.71
C VAL A 104 4.45 7.22 -11.11
N HIS A 105 4.78 7.15 -12.40
CA HIS A 105 5.79 7.99 -13.00
C HIS A 105 5.23 9.42 -13.03
N GLU A 106 5.91 10.33 -12.34
CA GLU A 106 5.59 11.76 -12.19
C GLU A 106 4.54 12.14 -11.14
N ALA A 107 4.42 11.34 -10.07
CA ALA A 107 3.98 11.94 -8.82
C ALA A 107 4.84 13.20 -8.62
N THR A 108 4.19 14.36 -8.50
CA THR A 108 4.83 15.67 -8.29
C THR A 108 5.97 15.56 -7.27
N ALA A 109 6.84 16.55 -7.10
CA ALA A 109 7.88 16.53 -6.05
C ALA A 109 7.36 16.14 -4.64
N ASN A 110 6.03 16.17 -4.43
CA ASN A 110 5.32 15.80 -3.22
C ASN A 110 4.78 14.35 -3.15
N GLY A 111 4.85 13.52 -4.20
CA GLY A 111 4.29 12.16 -4.22
C GLY A 111 2.77 12.10 -4.48
N LEU A 112 2.17 10.94 -4.22
CA LEU A 112 0.71 10.76 -4.20
C LEU A 112 0.10 11.46 -2.99
N ASP A 113 -1.16 11.88 -3.10
CA ASP A 113 -1.96 12.31 -1.94
C ASP A 113 -2.50 11.10 -1.15
N VAL A 114 -1.60 10.17 -0.85
CA VAL A 114 -1.85 8.97 -0.07
C VAL A 114 -0.84 8.93 1.05
N MET A 115 -1.33 8.72 2.26
CA MET A 115 -0.48 8.54 3.43
C MET A 115 -0.18 7.05 3.63
N LEU A 116 1.03 6.74 4.10
CA LEU A 116 1.43 5.36 4.37
C LEU A 116 0.47 4.64 5.35
N GLY A 117 -0.11 5.37 6.31
CA GLY A 117 -1.12 4.84 7.22
C GLY A 117 -2.34 4.29 6.49
N GLU A 118 -2.77 4.92 5.40
CA GLU A 118 -3.91 4.43 4.60
C GLU A 118 -3.57 3.13 3.87
N VAL A 119 -2.36 3.05 3.30
CA VAL A 119 -1.84 1.82 2.68
C VAL A 119 -1.84 0.68 3.69
N MET A 120 -1.35 0.93 4.92
CA MET A 120 -1.26 -0.10 5.94
C MET A 120 -2.62 -0.51 6.51
N VAL A 121 -3.60 0.41 6.57
CA VAL A 121 -4.97 0.07 6.93
C VAL A 121 -5.60 -0.85 5.88
N MET A 122 -5.32 -0.62 4.59
CA MET A 122 -5.87 -1.45 3.52
C MET A 122 -5.17 -2.79 3.37
N TYR A 123 -3.83 -2.79 3.29
CA TYR A 123 -3.05 -3.98 2.93
C TYR A 123 -2.37 -4.67 4.12
N GLY A 124 -2.50 -4.11 5.32
CA GLY A 124 -1.85 -4.62 6.52
C GLY A 124 -0.42 -4.13 6.68
N ALA A 125 0.35 -4.82 7.52
CA ALA A 125 1.76 -4.49 7.73
C ALA A 125 2.63 -5.07 6.60
N PRO A 126 3.63 -4.33 6.11
CA PRO A 126 4.63 -4.91 5.22
C PRO A 126 5.44 -5.96 5.98
N CYS A 127 6.00 -6.91 5.26
CA CYS A 127 6.88 -7.92 5.85
C CYS A 127 8.34 -7.44 5.90
N ARG A 128 8.74 -6.59 4.95
CA ARG A 128 10.11 -6.06 4.88
C ARG A 128 10.13 -4.59 4.53
N ILE A 129 11.28 -3.99 4.81
CA ILE A 129 11.57 -2.61 4.53
C ILE A 129 13.03 -2.49 4.08
N GLY A 130 13.24 -1.77 2.98
CA GLY A 130 14.55 -1.45 2.43
C GLY A 130 14.74 0.05 2.32
N ARG A 131 15.97 0.53 2.48
CA ARG A 131 16.34 1.91 2.15
C ARG A 131 16.95 1.92 0.75
N MET A 132 16.41 2.74 -0.13
CA MET A 132 17.01 2.99 -1.45
C MET A 132 17.88 4.24 -1.36
N SER A 133 19.19 4.04 -1.47
CA SER A 133 20.17 5.13 -1.54
C SER A 133 20.47 5.41 -3.01
N GLY A 134 20.08 6.59 -3.51
CA GLY A 134 20.29 6.90 -4.93
C GLY A 134 19.81 8.28 -5.42
N GLY A 135 19.33 9.17 -4.54
CA GLY A 135 18.84 10.49 -4.93
C GLY A 135 19.01 11.54 -3.83
N GLN A 136 18.50 12.76 -4.06
CA GLN A 136 18.52 13.86 -3.07
C GLN A 136 17.62 13.61 -1.85
N VAL A 137 16.65 12.69 -1.97
CA VAL A 137 15.72 12.32 -0.91
C VAL A 137 15.89 10.85 -0.59
N ASP A 138 16.02 10.53 0.70
CA ASP A 138 16.01 9.14 1.16
C ASP A 138 14.62 8.53 0.92
N ARG A 139 14.60 7.43 0.16
CA ARG A 139 13.39 6.66 -0.13
C ARG A 139 13.41 5.34 0.61
N PHE A 140 12.23 4.89 1.03
CA PHE A 140 12.06 3.55 1.56
C PHE A 140 11.10 2.75 0.70
N VAL A 141 11.42 1.46 0.57
CA VAL A 141 10.55 0.47 -0.05
C VAL A 141 9.94 -0.34 1.08
N LEU A 142 8.62 -0.35 1.18
CA LEU A 142 7.87 -1.25 2.04
C LEU A 142 7.33 -2.40 1.19
N VAL A 143 7.47 -3.61 1.70
CA VAL A 143 7.43 -4.81 0.88
C VAL A 143 6.38 -5.73 1.44
N TYR A 144 5.45 -6.11 0.58
CA TYR A 144 4.34 -7.00 0.84
C TYR A 144 4.52 -8.25 -0.05
N PRO A 145 3.79 -9.34 0.22
CA PRO A 145 3.90 -10.56 -0.58
C PRO A 145 3.75 -10.37 -2.09
N THR A 146 2.89 -9.43 -2.51
CA THR A 146 2.56 -9.18 -3.93
C THR A 146 2.59 -7.70 -4.32
N MET A 147 3.21 -6.85 -3.49
CA MET A 147 3.22 -5.40 -3.71
C MET A 147 4.46 -4.77 -3.07
N ALA A 148 4.98 -3.71 -3.67
CA ALA A 148 5.91 -2.80 -3.01
C ALA A 148 5.34 -1.39 -3.01
N VAL A 149 5.67 -0.64 -1.97
CA VAL A 149 5.24 0.74 -1.77
C VAL A 149 6.47 1.58 -1.53
N LEU A 150 6.71 2.54 -2.41
CA LEU A 150 7.79 3.49 -2.29
C LEU A 150 7.28 4.70 -1.50
N VAL A 151 7.96 5.07 -0.43
CA VAL A 151 7.60 6.23 0.39
C VAL A 151 8.76 7.21 0.47
N ASN A 152 8.40 8.48 0.41
CA ASN A 152 9.33 9.55 0.75
C ASN A 152 9.53 9.55 2.26
N SER A 153 10.79 9.54 2.69
CA SER A 153 11.08 9.74 4.09
C SER A 153 10.76 11.17 4.50
N ALA A 154 10.18 11.34 5.69
CA ALA A 154 10.24 12.63 6.34
C ALA A 154 11.65 12.73 6.96
N ILE A 155 12.50 13.59 6.42
CA ILE A 155 13.79 13.89 7.06
C ILE A 155 13.46 14.59 8.39
N VAL A 156 13.61 13.86 9.49
CA VAL A 156 13.58 14.47 10.82
C VAL A 156 15.01 14.90 11.09
N GLN A 157 15.33 16.16 10.82
CA GLN A 157 16.64 16.73 11.11
C GLN A 157 16.78 16.86 12.63
N ILE A 158 17.26 15.81 13.28
CA ILE A 158 17.69 15.84 14.68
C ILE A 158 19.17 16.18 14.63
N GLN A 159 19.61 17.08 15.51
CA GLN A 159 20.95 17.67 15.60
C GLN A 159 22.05 16.64 15.96
N THR A 160 22.13 15.53 15.23
CA THR A 160 23.13 14.49 15.36
C THR A 160 23.98 14.42 14.07
N PRO A 161 25.26 14.01 14.16
CA PRO A 161 26.15 13.93 12.99
C PRO A 161 25.69 12.92 11.92
N ALA A 162 24.74 12.05 12.23
CA ALA A 162 24.04 11.20 11.27
C ALA A 162 22.52 11.51 11.31
N PRO A 163 21.88 11.80 10.16
CA PRO A 163 20.45 12.05 10.11
C PRO A 163 19.66 10.77 10.44
N ILE A 164 18.71 10.88 11.37
CA ILE A 164 17.79 9.80 11.72
C ILE A 164 16.58 9.90 10.78
N VAL A 165 16.48 8.95 9.87
CA VAL A 165 15.40 8.91 8.87
C VAL A 165 14.26 8.06 9.43
N THR A 166 13.08 8.64 9.65
CA THR A 166 11.96 7.91 10.26
C THR A 166 10.77 7.87 9.30
N ILE A 167 10.21 6.68 9.12
CA ILE A 167 8.93 6.52 8.44
C ILE A 167 7.81 6.67 9.46
N ARG A 168 6.79 7.46 9.13
CA ARG A 168 5.62 7.71 9.97
C ARG A 168 4.35 7.34 9.21
N PRO A 169 3.21 7.13 9.89
CA PRO A 169 1.93 6.91 9.22
C PRO A 169 1.54 8.03 8.26
N ASN A 170 2.00 9.26 8.51
CA ASN A 170 1.77 10.43 7.65
C ASN A 170 2.89 10.67 6.63
N SER A 171 3.81 9.71 6.43
CA SER A 171 4.74 9.75 5.31
C SER A 171 3.97 9.60 3.99
N ARG A 172 4.26 10.46 3.02
CA ARG A 172 3.61 10.42 1.70
C ARG A 172 4.14 9.25 0.89
N VAL A 173 3.21 8.56 0.24
CA VAL A 173 3.50 7.51 -0.72
C VAL A 173 3.95 8.16 -2.03
N GLU A 174 5.05 7.70 -2.58
CA GLU A 174 5.55 8.14 -3.88
C GLU A 174 5.03 7.23 -4.99
N ASP A 175 5.09 5.92 -4.76
CA ASP A 175 4.72 4.92 -5.75
C ASP A 175 4.15 3.66 -5.10
N ILE A 176 3.28 2.95 -5.83
CA ILE A 176 2.68 1.67 -5.41
C ILE A 176 2.72 0.72 -6.60
N SER A 177 3.52 -0.35 -6.47
CA SER A 177 3.70 -1.34 -7.53
C SER A 177 3.23 -2.73 -7.10
N ILE A 178 2.43 -3.40 -7.93
CA ILE A 178 1.75 -4.67 -7.59
C ILE A 178 2.28 -5.82 -8.46
N TYR A 179 3.24 -6.61 -7.98
CA TYR A 179 3.95 -7.58 -8.82
C TYR A 179 3.30 -8.97 -8.84
N ALA A 180 3.28 -9.59 -10.03
CA ALA A 180 2.78 -10.97 -10.18
C ALA A 180 3.74 -12.06 -9.70
N ASN A 181 5.05 -11.82 -9.78
CA ASN A 181 6.05 -12.90 -9.69
C ASN A 181 7.12 -12.68 -8.59
N GLY A 182 6.77 -12.01 -7.48
CA GLY A 182 7.72 -11.83 -6.38
C GLY A 182 9.01 -11.10 -6.78
N PHE A 183 8.95 -10.23 -7.80
CA PHE A 183 10.11 -9.58 -8.40
C PHE A 183 10.89 -8.72 -7.39
N MET A 184 10.21 -8.19 -6.37
CA MET A 184 10.82 -7.51 -5.22
C MET A 184 10.96 -8.40 -3.96
N GLY A 185 11.01 -9.71 -4.17
CA GLY A 185 11.20 -10.71 -3.14
C GLY A 185 9.89 -11.14 -2.53
N ASP A 186 9.70 -12.44 -2.46
CA ASP A 186 8.94 -13.00 -1.36
C ASP A 186 9.42 -12.39 -0.03
N CYS A 187 8.59 -12.45 1.01
CA CYS A 187 8.98 -11.98 2.34
C CYS A 187 10.18 -12.75 2.93
N VAL A 188 10.80 -13.67 2.18
CA VAL A 188 11.80 -14.65 2.61
C VAL A 188 13.21 -14.32 2.08
N SER A 189 13.35 -13.81 0.86
CA SER A 189 14.65 -13.75 0.16
C SER A 189 15.21 -12.34 -0.08
N ALA A 190 14.42 -11.28 0.12
CA ALA A 190 14.89 -9.93 -0.19
C ALA A 190 16.11 -9.51 0.69
N PRO A 191 17.06 -8.70 0.21
CA PRO A 191 18.20 -8.20 1.01
C PRO A 191 17.79 -7.13 2.04
N TRP A 192 16.52 -7.11 2.42
CA TRP A 192 15.88 -6.05 3.19
C TRP A 192 15.57 -6.46 4.62
N GLY A 193 15.51 -5.49 5.52
CA GLY A 193 15.22 -5.75 6.93
C GLY A 193 13.77 -6.15 7.14
N LEU A 194 13.52 -6.95 8.17
CA LEU A 194 12.16 -7.25 8.61
C LEU A 194 11.48 -5.97 9.10
N TRP A 195 10.20 -5.80 8.74
CA TRP A 195 9.39 -4.74 9.33
C TRP A 195 9.15 -5.04 10.82
N ARG A 196 9.41 -4.06 11.69
CA ARG A 196 9.18 -4.16 13.14
C ARG A 196 8.25 -3.07 13.67
N GLY A 197 7.43 -2.51 12.80
CA GLY A 197 6.57 -1.36 13.10
C GLY A 197 7.20 -0.01 12.77
N PHE A 198 6.44 1.06 12.99
CA PHE A 198 6.93 2.43 12.88
C PHE A 198 7.98 2.68 13.96
N ALA A 199 9.24 2.50 13.61
CA ALA A 199 10.35 2.80 14.49
C ALA A 199 11.36 3.68 13.75
N SER A 200 12.02 4.57 14.49
CA SER A 200 13.09 5.42 13.95
C SER A 200 14.17 4.61 13.21
N SER A 201 14.93 5.22 12.28
CA SER A 201 16.04 4.51 11.61
C SER A 201 17.02 3.90 12.58
N GLU A 202 17.17 4.44 13.79
CA GLU A 202 18.07 3.90 14.81
C GLU A 202 17.61 2.51 15.29
N THR A 203 16.30 2.33 15.51
CA THR A 203 15.73 1.02 15.85
C THR A 203 15.89 0.04 14.70
N TYR A 204 15.71 0.50 13.46
CA TYR A 204 15.92 -0.32 12.27
C TYR A 204 17.39 -0.75 12.12
N LEU A 205 18.34 0.19 12.23
CA LEU A 205 19.77 -0.08 12.13
C LEU A 205 20.26 -1.00 13.24
N ARG A 206 19.83 -0.80 14.50
CA ARG A 206 20.13 -1.72 15.60
C ARG A 206 19.56 -3.12 15.36
N ALA A 207 18.38 -3.23 14.74
CA ALA A 207 17.74 -4.50 14.45
C ALA A 207 18.42 -5.29 13.31
N GLN A 208 19.18 -4.60 12.45
CA GLN A 208 19.94 -5.21 11.36
C GLN A 208 21.36 -5.62 11.74
N GLN A 209 21.88 -5.16 12.88
CA GLN A 209 23.18 -5.62 13.36
C GLN A 209 23.10 -7.10 13.77
N PRO A 210 24.02 -7.96 13.30
CA PRO A 210 24.09 -9.34 13.77
C PRO A 210 24.26 -9.33 15.28
N ARG A 211 23.43 -10.11 16.00
CA ARG A 211 23.60 -10.29 17.44
C ARG A 211 24.94 -10.98 17.63
N VAL A 212 25.92 -10.24 18.13
CA VAL A 212 27.18 -10.83 18.62
C VAL A 212 26.79 -11.68 19.84
N PRO A 213 27.05 -12.99 19.81
CA PRO A 213 26.72 -13.89 20.91
C PRO A 213 27.49 -13.56 22.19
#